data_AF-A0A7V5UJN8-F1
#
_entry.id   AF-A0A7V5UJN8-F1
#
_cell.length_a   1.000
_cell.length_b   1.000
_cell.length_c   1.000
_cell.angle_alpha   90.00
_cell.angle_beta   90.00
_cell.angle_gamma   90.00
#
_symmetry.space_group_name_H-M   'P 1'
#
loop_
_entity.id
_entity.type
_entity.pdbx_description
1 polymer ?
#
loop_
_entity_poly.entity_id
_entity_poly.type
_entity_poly.pdbx_seq_one_letter_code
_entity_poly.pdbx_strand_id
1 'polypeptide(L)'
;ISGVNGVFKKMNEQLEGTDDKDDERFKETFQFFDQEKLDQLRERQIDTVRYLDQEVFPKLYDMVPDNTWIIVTADHGELFGEEGYFGHGPIMHEKCFEVPYLEGKIR
;
A
#
# COMPACT_ATOMS: atom_id res chain seq x y z
N ILE A 1 -9.88 -5.43 2.79
CA ILE A 1 -9.29 -4.56 3.83
C ILE A 1 -9.17 -3.19 3.17
N SER A 2 -10.09 -2.27 3.47
CA SER A 2 -10.02 -0.89 2.95
C SER A 2 -8.95 -0.12 3.72
N GLY A 3 -8.23 0.77 3.02
CA GLY A 3 -7.07 1.52 3.49
C GLY A 3 -7.21 2.08 4.89
N VAL A 4 -6.59 1.40 5.86
CA VAL A 4 -6.42 1.95 7.20
C VAL A 4 -5.25 2.91 7.11
N ASN A 5 -5.57 4.20 7.20
CA ASN A 5 -4.65 5.33 7.20
C ASN A 5 -3.53 5.11 8.22
N GLY A 6 -2.31 4.91 7.74
CA GLY A 6 -1.16 4.68 8.57
C GLY A 6 -0.47 5.99 8.90
N VAL A 7 -0.19 6.20 10.18
CA VAL A 7 0.87 7.09 10.64
C VAL A 7 1.71 6.28 11.61
N PHE A 8 2.89 5.86 11.17
CA PHE A 8 3.91 5.34 12.05
C PHE A 8 5.05 6.35 12.12
N LYS A 9 5.50 6.60 13.35
CA LYS A 9 6.64 7.43 13.76
C LYS A 9 6.45 8.94 13.95
N LYS A 10 5.94 9.74 13.00
CA LYS A 10 5.88 11.21 13.22
C LYS A 10 4.81 11.74 14.16
N MET A 11 3.85 10.91 14.60
CA MET A 11 2.93 11.33 15.65
C MET A 11 3.57 11.36 17.03
N ASN A 12 4.62 10.58 17.32
CA ASN A 12 5.24 10.65 18.65
C ASN A 12 6.01 11.98 18.85
N GLU A 13 6.76 12.43 17.84
CA GLU A 13 7.45 13.73 17.88
C GLU A 13 6.49 14.93 17.76
N GLN A 14 5.36 14.81 17.05
CA GLN A 14 4.36 15.89 16.97
C GLN A 14 3.44 15.96 18.21
N LEU A 15 3.15 14.83 18.86
CA LEU A 15 2.32 14.79 20.07
C LEU A 15 3.08 15.19 21.34
N GLU A 16 4.41 15.16 21.33
CA GLU A 16 5.23 15.72 22.43
C GLU A 16 5.00 17.23 22.64
N GLY A 17 4.38 17.92 21.67
CA GLY A 17 4.04 19.35 21.73
C GLY A 17 2.55 19.71 21.84
N THR A 18 1.62 18.75 21.86
CA THR A 18 0.16 19.04 21.92
C THR A 18 -0.48 18.35 23.11
N ASP A 19 -1.13 19.14 23.96
CA ASP A 19 -1.74 18.76 25.26
C ASP A 19 -2.95 17.81 25.18
N ASP A 20 -3.19 17.13 24.05
CA ASP A 20 -4.31 16.18 23.89
C ASP A 20 -3.91 14.77 24.38
N LYS A 21 -3.72 14.63 25.69
CA LYS A 21 -3.30 13.38 26.36
C LYS A 21 -4.43 12.36 26.63
N ASP A 22 -5.69 12.72 26.30
CA ASP A 22 -6.90 12.06 26.83
C ASP A 22 -7.84 11.41 25.79
N ASP A 23 -7.38 11.05 24.58
CA ASP A 23 -8.18 10.14 23.72
C ASP A 23 -7.67 8.70 23.82
N GLU A 24 -8.21 7.95 24.80
CA GLU A 24 -7.89 6.52 24.99
C GLU A 24 -8.29 5.65 23.80
N ARG A 25 -9.24 6.09 22.95
CA ARG A 25 -9.62 5.37 21.72
C ARG A 25 -8.51 5.38 20.68
N PHE A 26 -7.61 6.38 20.76
CA PHE A 26 -6.45 6.49 19.88
C PHE A 26 -5.27 5.65 20.36
N LYS A 27 -5.25 5.18 21.62
CA LYS A 27 -4.17 4.34 22.17
C LYS A 27 -4.39 2.86 21.89
N GLU A 28 -5.63 2.38 21.89
CA GLU A 28 -5.95 0.96 21.68
C GLU A 28 -5.68 0.47 20.25
N THR A 29 -5.72 1.35 19.24
CA THR A 29 -5.57 0.97 17.83
C THR A 29 -4.12 0.83 17.34
N PHE A 30 -3.12 1.22 18.15
CA PHE A 30 -1.70 1.28 17.75
C PHE A 30 -0.86 0.22 18.44
N GLN A 31 -1.24 -1.05 18.36
CA GLN A 31 -0.23 -2.10 18.55
C GLN A 31 0.80 -1.95 17.41
N PHE A 32 2.01 -1.56 17.78
CA PHE A 32 3.12 -1.47 16.84
C PHE A 32 3.29 -2.79 16.11
N PHE A 33 3.29 -2.76 14.78
CA PHE A 33 3.75 -3.91 14.01
C PHE A 33 5.26 -4.03 14.23
N ASP A 34 5.69 -5.20 14.72
CA ASP A 34 7.10 -5.54 14.65
C ASP A 34 7.51 -5.79 13.19
N GLN A 35 8.83 -5.89 12.97
CA GLN A 35 9.36 -6.10 11.62
C GLN A 35 8.83 -7.39 11.00
N GLU A 36 8.65 -8.46 11.80
CA GLU A 36 8.10 -9.72 11.32
C GLU A 36 6.69 -9.52 10.75
N LYS A 37 5.85 -8.75 11.43
CA LYS A 37 4.50 -8.46 10.98
C LYS A 37 4.50 -7.60 9.71
N LEU A 38 5.38 -6.61 9.62
CA LEU A 38 5.54 -5.79 8.42
C LEU A 38 5.96 -6.63 7.21
N ASP A 39 6.91 -7.56 7.40
CA ASP A 39 7.36 -8.48 6.36
C ASP A 39 6.22 -9.41 5.91
N GLN A 40 5.41 -9.93 6.84
CA GLN A 40 4.22 -10.72 6.51
C GLN A 40 3.19 -9.92 5.70
N LEU A 41 2.99 -8.63 6.02
CA LEU A 41 2.06 -7.77 5.29
C LEU A 41 2.58 -7.46 3.88
N ARG A 42 3.88 -7.22 3.74
CA ARG A 42 4.54 -7.05 2.45
C ARG A 42 4.41 -8.30 1.58
N GLU A 43 4.63 -9.50 2.15
CA GLU A 43 4.50 -10.74 1.39
C GLU A 43 3.07 -10.95 0.84
N ARG A 44 2.03 -10.54 1.59
CA ARG A 44 0.65 -10.57 1.07
C ARG A 44 0.44 -9.67 -0.15
N GLN A 45 1.10 -8.52 -0.19
CA GLN A 45 1.06 -7.65 -1.37
C GLN A 45 1.74 -8.34 -2.56
N ILE A 46 2.90 -8.95 -2.33
CA ILE A 46 3.63 -9.71 -3.36
C ILE A 46 2.77 -10.87 -3.87
N ASP A 47 2.13 -11.63 -3.00
CA ASP A 47 1.20 -12.71 -3.38
C ASP A 47 0.01 -12.20 -4.20
N THR A 48 -0.50 -11.02 -3.85
CA THR A 48 -1.58 -10.38 -4.61
C THR A 48 -1.11 -10.02 -6.02
N VAL A 49 0.10 -9.48 -6.18
CA VAL A 49 0.68 -9.19 -7.50
C VAL A 49 0.92 -10.48 -8.29
N ARG A 50 1.41 -11.56 -7.67
CA ARG A 50 1.55 -12.88 -8.31
C ARG A 50 0.19 -13.40 -8.81
N TYR A 51 -0.87 -13.24 -8.02
CA TYR A 51 -2.22 -13.62 -8.43
C TYR A 51 -2.73 -12.76 -9.60
N LEU A 52 -2.49 -11.45 -9.58
CA LEU A 52 -2.84 -10.58 -10.71
C LEU A 52 -2.18 -11.07 -12.01
N ASP A 53 -0.88 -11.38 -11.96
CA ASP A 53 -0.10 -11.86 -13.10
C ASP A 53 -0.55 -13.24 -13.60
N GLN A 54 -0.72 -14.21 -12.70
CA GLN A 54 -0.95 -15.61 -13.06
C GLN A 54 -2.42 -15.92 -13.37
N GLU A 55 -3.35 -15.21 -12.74
CA GLU A 55 -4.76 -15.58 -12.77
C GLU A 55 -5.68 -14.51 -13.35
N VAL A 56 -5.41 -13.22 -13.09
CA VAL A 56 -6.31 -12.13 -13.51
C VAL A 56 -5.99 -11.65 -14.92
N PHE A 57 -4.73 -11.33 -15.19
CA PHE A 57 -4.33 -10.80 -16.50
C PHE A 57 -4.57 -11.76 -17.66
N PRO A 58 -4.30 -13.08 -17.56
CA PRO A 58 -4.63 -14.02 -18.64
C PRO A 58 -6.13 -14.02 -18.98
N LYS A 59 -6.99 -14.01 -17.95
CA LYS A 59 -8.45 -13.93 -18.13
C LYS A 59 -8.86 -12.60 -18.75
N LEU A 60 -8.23 -11.49 -18.34
CA LEU A 60 -8.48 -10.18 -18.94
C LEU A 60 -8.12 -10.17 -20.43
N TYR A 61 -6.97 -10.73 -20.80
CA TYR A 61 -6.50 -10.80 -22.17
C TYR A 61 -7.44 -11.62 -23.06
N ASP A 62 -7.99 -12.73 -22.53
CA ASP A 62 -8.98 -13.56 -23.24
C ASP A 62 -10.36 -12.89 -23.37
N MET A 63 -10.67 -11.90 -22.51
CA MET A 63 -11.97 -11.23 -22.50
C MET A 63 -12.06 -10.01 -23.43
N VAL A 64 -10.94 -9.33 -23.68
CA VAL A 64 -10.92 -8.14 -24.52
C VAL A 64 -10.84 -8.52 -26.01
N PRO A 65 -11.36 -7.67 -26.93
CA PRO A 65 -11.19 -7.91 -28.36
C PRO A 65 -9.71 -7.91 -28.78
N ASP A 66 -9.41 -8.62 -29.87
CA ASP A 66 -8.13 -8.53 -30.56
C ASP A 66 -7.74 -7.07 -30.83
N ASN A 67 -6.44 -6.79 -30.89
CA ASN A 67 -5.91 -5.47 -31.23
C ASN A 67 -6.27 -4.37 -30.19
N THR A 68 -6.60 -4.76 -28.94
CA THR A 68 -6.82 -3.85 -27.80
C THR A 68 -5.49 -3.39 -27.19
N TRP A 69 -5.37 -2.09 -26.90
CA TRP A 69 -4.24 -1.52 -26.14
C TRP A 69 -4.59 -1.49 -24.66
N ILE A 70 -3.74 -2.07 -23.82
CA ILE A 70 -3.93 -2.15 -22.38
C ILE A 70 -2.81 -1.37 -21.69
N ILE A 71 -3.19 -0.59 -20.68
CA ILE A 71 -2.28 0.06 -19.73
C ILE A 71 -2.59 -0.49 -18.34
N VAL A 72 -1.56 -0.93 -17.62
CA VAL A 72 -1.61 -1.39 -16.23
C VAL A 72 -0.80 -0.42 -15.39
N THR A 73 -1.43 0.16 -14.38
CA THR A 73 -0.81 1.09 -13.44
C THR A 73 -1.50 1.01 -12.07
N ALA A 74 -1.01 1.79 -11.10
CA ALA A 74 -1.62 1.94 -9.78
C ALA A 74 -1.92 3.42 -9.50
N ASP A 75 -2.82 3.67 -8.57
CA ASP A 75 -3.15 4.99 -8.07
C ASP A 75 -2.06 5.55 -7.12
N HIS A 76 -1.43 4.67 -6.33
CA HIS A 76 -0.31 5.00 -5.43
C HIS A 76 0.52 3.76 -5.08
N GLY A 77 1.66 3.98 -4.41
CA GLY A 77 2.44 2.93 -3.73
C GLY A 77 2.07 2.77 -2.25
N GLU A 78 2.71 1.84 -1.54
CA GLU A 78 2.36 1.43 -0.17
C GLU A 78 3.64 1.20 0.66
N LEU A 79 3.65 1.62 1.93
CA LEU A 79 4.81 1.47 2.82
C LEU A 79 4.64 0.29 3.80
N PHE A 80 5.74 -0.39 4.08
CA PHE A 80 5.86 -1.53 4.99
C PHE A 80 6.98 -1.35 6.02
N GLY A 81 7.24 -0.11 6.44
CA GLY A 81 8.25 0.22 7.47
C GLY A 81 9.31 1.22 6.99
N GLU A 82 9.29 1.64 5.73
CA GLU A 82 10.19 2.65 5.19
C GLU A 82 10.12 3.94 6.02
N GLU A 83 11.28 4.39 6.50
CA GLU A 83 11.40 5.53 7.41
C GLU A 83 10.54 5.44 8.68
N GLY A 84 10.09 4.23 9.00
CA GLY A 84 9.17 3.96 10.10
C GLY A 84 7.71 4.25 9.78
N TYR A 85 7.31 4.42 8.51
CA TYR A 85 5.92 4.52 8.09
C TYR A 85 5.37 3.17 7.62
N PHE A 86 4.07 2.96 7.79
CA PHE A 86 3.31 1.86 7.20
C PHE A 86 2.06 2.47 6.58
N GLY A 87 1.59 1.97 5.43
CA GLY A 87 0.46 2.56 4.73
C GLY A 87 0.87 3.65 3.71
N HIS A 88 -0.11 4.40 3.20
CA HIS A 88 0.09 5.39 2.14
C HIS A 88 -0.55 6.77 2.39
N GLY A 89 -1.32 6.95 3.47
CA GLY A 89 -2.09 8.19 3.67
C GLY A 89 -2.19 8.68 5.12
N PRO A 90 -2.00 10.00 5.40
CA PRO A 90 -1.45 11.08 4.56
C PRO A 90 0.09 11.16 4.70
N ILE A 91 0.82 10.38 3.90
CA ILE A 91 2.28 10.26 3.99
C ILE A 91 2.92 10.79 2.69
N MET A 92 3.85 11.74 2.80
CA MET A 92 4.60 12.30 1.67
C MET A 92 5.94 11.58 1.49
N HIS A 93 5.89 10.27 1.22
CA HIS A 93 7.08 9.44 1.00
C HIS A 93 7.21 9.08 -0.48
N GLU A 94 8.44 9.06 -1.01
CA GLU A 94 8.71 8.82 -2.45
C GLU A 94 8.04 7.53 -2.94
N LYS A 95 8.11 6.45 -2.16
CA LYS A 95 7.48 5.17 -2.49
C LYS A 95 5.96 5.22 -2.63
N CYS A 96 5.26 6.18 -2.04
CA CYS A 96 3.82 6.37 -2.29
C CYS A 96 3.53 6.95 -3.67
N PHE A 97 4.51 7.61 -4.30
CA PHE A 97 4.40 8.20 -5.64
C PHE A 97 5.01 7.32 -6.74
N GLU A 98 5.76 6.29 -6.37
CA GLU A 98 6.25 5.28 -7.32
C GLU A 98 5.14 4.27 -7.63
N VAL A 99 4.71 4.24 -8.90
CA VAL A 99 3.69 3.29 -9.39
C VAL A 99 4.21 2.50 -10.58
N PRO A 100 3.77 1.23 -10.77
CA PRO A 100 4.07 0.50 -11.98
C PRO A 100 3.43 1.19 -13.19
N TYR A 101 4.10 1.12 -14.34
CA TYR A 101 3.55 1.52 -15.63
C TYR A 101 3.95 0.47 -16.66
N LEU A 102 2.97 -0.28 -17.14
CA LEU A 102 3.13 -1.28 -18.20
C LEU A 102 2.06 -1.02 -19.25
N GLU A 103 2.45 -1.01 -20.51
CA GLU A 103 1.49 -0.93 -21.61
C GLU A 103 1.85 -1.86 -22.75
N GLY A 104 0.83 -2.28 -23.50
CA GLY A 104 1.02 -3.14 -24.65
C GLY A 104 -0.26 -3.40 -25.42
N LYS A 105 -0.10 -3.73 -26.70
CA LYS A 105 -1.19 -4.18 -27.55
C LYS A 105 -1.33 -5.70 -27.48
N ILE A 106 -2.51 -6.18 -27.15
CA ILE A 106 -2.85 -7.61 -27.24
C ILE A 106 -3.09 -7.95 -28.73
N ARG A 107 -2.67 -9.16 -29.10
CA ARG A 107 -2.58 -9.65 -30.49
C ARG A 107 -3.91 -9.61 -31.21
#